data_AF-A0A836QQW7-F1
#
_entry.id   AF-A0A836QQW7-F1
#
_cell.length_a   1.000
_cell.length_b   1.000
_cell.length_c   1.000
_cell.angle_alpha   90.00
_cell.angle_beta   90.00
_cell.angle_gamma   90.00
#
_symmetry.space_group_name_H-M   'P 1'
#
loop_
_entity.id
_entity.type
_entity.pdbx_description
1 polymer ?
#
loop_
_entity_poly.entity_id
_entity_poly.type
_entity_poly.pdbx_seq_one_letter_code
_entity_poly.pdbx_strand_id
1 'polypeptide(L)'
;MTSTATLDGNMRMMEKKAMIGHKVRRFRLDHGLNQTEMAAQLSISPSYLNLIEHNQRPVTVPLLFRLSQAFEVDLREFAEDDDARLASDLTEVFADALFQDQPVSQRDLRDLIDASPTAAKGILNLYKAYSSLREDAETLNHQFTERGKGIPTHSAAAAIEEVREYQEAQSNHFTALESAAELLRGDFDADPDTLRVQLTAHLRQHHS
;
A
#
# COMPACT_ATOMS: atom_id res chain seq x y z
N MET A 1 27.50 -41.69 10.87
CA MET A 1 27.35 -40.79 12.03
C MET A 1 26.49 -39.54 11.72
N THR A 2 25.73 -39.54 10.62
CA THR A 2 24.93 -38.39 10.13
C THR A 2 23.45 -38.43 10.54
N SER A 3 23.01 -39.41 11.33
CA SER A 3 21.59 -39.64 11.63
C SER A 3 21.06 -38.78 12.81
N THR A 4 21.90 -38.48 13.80
CA THR A 4 21.47 -37.80 15.04
C THR A 4 21.25 -36.29 14.88
N ALA A 5 22.03 -35.59 14.06
CA ALA A 5 21.84 -34.16 13.81
C ALA A 5 20.59 -33.86 12.95
N THR A 6 20.17 -34.82 12.12
CA THR A 6 18.99 -34.68 11.25
C THR A 6 17.68 -34.78 12.03
N LEU A 7 17.65 -35.62 13.07
CA LEU A 7 16.50 -35.77 13.95
C LEU A 7 16.26 -34.51 14.82
N ASP A 8 17.34 -33.85 15.26
CA ASP A 8 17.29 -32.72 16.19
C ASP A 8 16.69 -31.44 15.56
N GLY A 9 17.03 -31.16 14.30
CA GLY A 9 16.43 -30.05 13.53
C GLY A 9 14.93 -30.24 13.26
N ASN A 10 14.50 -31.48 13.01
CA ASN A 10 13.08 -31.80 12.80
C ASN A 10 12.28 -31.63 14.11
N MET A 11 12.87 -32.03 15.24
CA MET A 11 12.25 -31.90 16.56
C MET A 11 12.05 -30.44 16.97
N ARG A 12 13.06 -29.57 16.74
CA ARG A 12 12.99 -28.13 17.03
C ARG A 12 11.92 -27.40 16.22
N MET A 13 11.71 -27.79 14.97
CA MET A 13 10.66 -27.24 14.11
C MET A 13 9.27 -27.69 14.59
N MET A 14 9.16 -28.93 15.09
CA MET A 14 7.92 -29.50 15.61
C MET A 14 7.53 -28.97 16.99
N GLU A 15 8.48 -28.60 17.85
CA GLU A 15 8.15 -27.97 19.14
C GLU A 15 7.64 -26.52 19.01
N LYS A 16 7.84 -25.85 17.86
CA LYS A 16 7.39 -24.48 17.61
C LYS A 16 6.09 -24.41 16.81
N LYS A 17 5.18 -23.52 17.23
CA LYS A 17 3.99 -23.11 16.49
C LYS A 17 4.40 -22.52 15.13
N ALA A 18 4.43 -23.34 14.09
CA ALA A 18 4.91 -22.95 12.77
C ALA A 18 3.88 -22.08 12.02
N MET A 19 4.22 -20.81 11.77
CA MET A 19 3.43 -19.91 10.91
C MET A 19 3.93 -20.01 9.46
N ILE A 20 3.54 -21.11 8.80
CA ILE A 20 3.93 -21.43 7.41
C ILE A 20 2.72 -21.50 6.46
N GLY A 21 1.62 -20.81 6.80
CA GLY A 21 0.37 -20.82 6.06
C GLY A 21 0.50 -20.48 4.58
N HIS A 22 1.33 -19.48 4.26
CA HIS A 22 1.61 -19.07 2.89
C HIS A 22 2.22 -20.19 2.06
N LYS A 23 3.02 -21.07 2.67
CA LYS A 23 3.62 -22.21 1.97
C LYS A 23 2.62 -23.34 1.76
N VAL A 24 1.75 -23.60 2.73
CA VAL A 24 0.63 -24.54 2.55
C VAL A 24 -0.24 -24.09 1.38
N ARG A 25 -0.52 -22.78 1.28
CA ARG A 25 -1.25 -22.19 0.14
C ARG A 25 -0.49 -22.35 -1.18
N ARG A 26 0.81 -22.02 -1.23
CA ARG A 26 1.63 -22.16 -2.45
C ARG A 26 1.66 -23.61 -2.91
N PHE A 27 1.99 -24.52 -2.00
CA PHE A 27 2.02 -25.95 -2.24
C PHE A 27 0.69 -26.47 -2.81
N ARG A 28 -0.44 -26.02 -2.22
CA ARG A 28 -1.78 -26.35 -2.72
C ARG A 28 -1.99 -25.90 -4.16
N LEU A 29 -1.61 -24.66 -4.48
CA LEU A 29 -1.76 -24.10 -5.82
C LEU A 29 -0.84 -24.79 -6.83
N ASP A 30 0.39 -25.12 -6.45
CA ASP A 30 1.36 -25.84 -7.29
C ASP A 30 0.86 -27.26 -7.65
N HIS A 31 0.07 -27.87 -6.75
CA HIS A 31 -0.61 -29.15 -6.99
C HIS A 31 -1.96 -29.02 -7.70
N GLY A 32 -2.36 -27.80 -8.09
CA GLY A 32 -3.63 -27.55 -8.79
C GLY A 32 -4.87 -27.79 -7.92
N LEU A 33 -4.73 -27.80 -6.60
CA LEU A 33 -5.81 -28.13 -5.66
C LEU A 33 -6.57 -26.87 -5.21
N ASN A 34 -7.88 -27.00 -5.04
CA ASN A 34 -8.67 -26.03 -4.29
C ASN A 34 -8.63 -26.34 -2.77
N GLN A 35 -9.08 -25.39 -1.93
CA GLN A 35 -9.01 -25.53 -0.47
C GLN A 35 -9.81 -26.74 0.04
N THR A 36 -10.95 -27.05 -0.58
CA THR A 36 -11.79 -28.19 -0.17
C THR A 36 -11.10 -29.52 -0.45
N GLU A 37 -10.46 -29.66 -1.61
CA GLU A 37 -9.72 -30.87 -1.99
C GLU A 37 -8.55 -31.15 -1.06
N MET A 38 -7.72 -30.13 -0.81
CA MET A 38 -6.58 -30.29 0.10
C MET A 38 -7.03 -30.54 1.54
N ALA A 39 -8.07 -29.85 2.00
CA ALA A 39 -8.61 -30.06 3.35
C ALA A 39 -9.12 -31.50 3.53
N ALA A 40 -9.77 -32.06 2.51
CA ALA A 40 -10.20 -33.46 2.51
C ALA A 40 -9.01 -34.42 2.59
N GLN A 41 -7.97 -34.23 1.76
CA GLN A 41 -6.76 -35.07 1.78
C GLN A 41 -6.02 -34.99 3.13
N LEU A 42 -6.01 -33.82 3.75
CA LEU A 42 -5.40 -33.61 5.07
C LEU A 42 -6.33 -33.99 6.24
N SER A 43 -7.55 -34.47 5.98
CA SER A 43 -8.55 -34.79 7.01
C SER A 43 -8.80 -33.62 7.99
N ILE A 44 -8.99 -32.41 7.46
CA ILE A 44 -9.35 -31.19 8.21
C ILE A 44 -10.52 -30.46 7.53
N SER A 45 -11.09 -29.45 8.20
CA SER A 45 -12.13 -28.63 7.57
C SER A 45 -11.52 -27.59 6.62
N PRO A 46 -12.22 -27.21 5.52
CA PRO A 46 -11.77 -26.13 4.63
C PRO A 46 -11.58 -24.79 5.36
N SER A 47 -12.44 -24.50 6.34
CA SER A 47 -12.30 -23.31 7.20
C SER A 47 -11.00 -23.34 8.02
N TYR A 48 -10.62 -24.49 8.56
CA TYR A 48 -9.36 -24.63 9.28
C TYR A 48 -8.16 -24.44 8.35
N LEU A 49 -8.18 -25.05 7.15
CA LEU A 49 -7.15 -24.82 6.14
C LEU A 49 -7.04 -23.33 5.78
N ASN A 50 -8.18 -22.63 5.60
CA ASN A 50 -8.19 -21.20 5.31
C ASN A 50 -7.54 -20.36 6.43
N LEU A 51 -7.87 -20.64 7.70
CA LEU A 51 -7.25 -19.96 8.84
C LEU A 51 -5.74 -20.16 8.89
N ILE A 52 -5.30 -21.37 8.55
CA ILE A 52 -3.89 -21.71 8.48
C ILE A 52 -3.21 -20.97 7.35
N GLU A 53 -3.77 -21.00 6.13
CA GLU A 53 -3.22 -20.34 4.94
C GLU A 53 -3.03 -18.83 5.13
N HIS A 54 -3.85 -18.20 5.95
CA HIS A 54 -3.77 -16.79 6.32
C HIS A 54 -2.94 -16.52 7.59
N ASN A 55 -2.24 -17.53 8.13
CA ASN A 55 -1.46 -17.44 9.37
C ASN A 55 -2.27 -16.99 10.60
N GLN A 56 -3.60 -17.15 10.59
CA GLN A 56 -4.46 -16.88 11.75
C GLN A 56 -4.40 -18.02 12.78
N ARG A 57 -4.01 -19.22 12.33
CA ARG A 57 -3.72 -20.38 13.19
C ARG A 57 -2.36 -20.96 12.77
N PRO A 58 -1.49 -21.31 13.74
CA PRO A 58 -0.25 -22.00 13.42
C PRO A 58 -0.55 -23.41 12.89
N VAL A 59 0.30 -23.89 11.98
CA VAL A 59 0.32 -25.28 11.56
C VAL A 59 0.79 -26.13 12.74
N THR A 60 0.00 -27.13 13.09
CA THR A 60 0.32 -28.04 14.20
C THR A 60 1.21 -29.18 13.72
N VAL A 61 1.99 -29.78 14.62
CA VAL A 61 2.81 -30.96 14.32
C VAL A 61 2.03 -32.10 13.66
N PRO A 62 0.82 -32.47 14.15
CA PRO A 62 0.04 -33.52 13.50
C PRO A 62 -0.43 -33.15 12.10
N LEU A 63 -0.55 -31.86 11.78
CA LEU A 63 -0.89 -31.41 10.43
C LEU A 63 0.34 -31.41 9.51
N LEU A 64 1.52 -31.03 10.01
CA LEU A 64 2.78 -31.15 9.27
C LEU A 64 3.06 -32.59 8.86
N PHE A 65 2.88 -33.55 9.76
CA PHE A 65 2.99 -34.98 9.44
C PHE A 65 1.99 -35.44 8.38
N ARG A 66 0.75 -34.95 8.43
CA ARG A 66 -0.25 -35.27 7.40
C ARG A 66 0.12 -34.68 6.06
N LEU A 67 0.66 -33.46 6.03
CA LEU A 67 1.21 -32.83 4.83
C LEU A 67 2.36 -33.64 4.24
N SER A 68 3.35 -34.03 5.05
CA SER A 68 4.49 -34.82 4.56
C SER A 68 4.07 -36.21 4.07
N GLN A 69 3.07 -36.84 4.70
CA GLN A 69 2.60 -38.16 4.28
C GLN A 69 1.70 -38.13 3.04
N ALA A 70 0.79 -37.16 2.95
CA ALA A 70 -0.14 -37.08 1.83
C ALA A 70 0.55 -36.65 0.52
N PHE A 71 1.67 -35.94 0.63
CA PHE A 71 2.30 -35.26 -0.50
C PHE A 71 3.81 -35.49 -0.64
N GLU A 72 4.40 -36.38 0.17
CA GLU A 72 5.82 -36.77 0.12
C GLU A 72 6.84 -35.61 0.22
N VAL A 73 6.48 -34.50 0.87
CA VAL A 73 7.36 -33.33 0.94
C VAL A 73 8.28 -33.34 2.16
N ASP A 74 9.53 -32.90 1.97
CA ASP A 74 10.47 -32.65 3.06
C ASP A 74 10.13 -31.31 3.75
N LEU A 75 9.78 -31.40 5.03
CA LEU A 75 9.47 -30.24 5.87
C LEU A 75 10.67 -29.30 6.08
N ARG A 76 11.91 -29.78 5.86
CA ARG A 76 13.13 -28.96 5.94
C ARG A 76 13.23 -27.97 4.78
N GLU A 77 12.87 -28.42 3.58
CA GLU A 77 12.82 -27.57 2.39
C GLU A 77 11.79 -26.45 2.58
N PHE A 78 10.68 -26.74 3.27
CA PHE A 78 9.72 -25.74 3.70
C PHE A 78 10.26 -24.70 4.70
N ALA A 79 11.36 -24.94 5.43
CA ALA A 79 11.91 -23.98 6.38
C ALA A 79 13.06 -23.16 5.75
N GLU A 80 14.03 -23.84 5.15
CA GLU A 80 15.23 -23.20 4.57
C GLU A 80 14.88 -22.22 3.44
N ASP A 81 13.89 -22.58 2.62
CA ASP A 81 13.40 -21.77 1.50
C ASP A 81 12.64 -20.50 1.99
N ASP A 82 12.21 -20.43 3.26
CA ASP A 82 11.58 -19.24 3.85
C ASP A 82 12.63 -18.25 4.31
N ASP A 83 13.68 -18.73 4.98
CA ASP A 83 14.71 -17.87 5.56
C ASP A 83 15.57 -17.23 4.45
N ALA A 84 15.89 -17.98 3.39
CA ALA A 84 16.60 -17.43 2.22
C ALA A 84 15.77 -16.36 1.49
N ARG A 85 14.46 -16.61 1.31
CA ARG A 85 13.55 -15.65 0.67
C ARG A 85 13.32 -14.42 1.55
N LEU A 86 13.10 -14.63 2.85
CA LEU A 86 12.92 -13.56 3.82
C LEU A 86 14.19 -12.69 3.92
N ALA A 87 15.38 -13.30 3.82
CA ALA A 87 16.64 -12.55 3.76
C ALA A 87 16.73 -11.70 2.50
N SER A 88 16.34 -12.25 1.34
CA SER A 88 16.30 -11.50 0.08
C SER A 88 15.30 -10.34 0.16
N ASP A 89 14.08 -10.59 0.61
CA ASP A 89 13.03 -9.57 0.75
C ASP A 89 13.48 -8.46 1.71
N LEU A 90 14.06 -8.81 2.87
CA LEU A 90 14.58 -7.81 3.80
C LEU A 90 15.78 -7.05 3.24
N THR A 91 16.64 -7.68 2.44
CA THR A 91 17.74 -6.98 1.76
C THR A 91 17.19 -5.86 0.87
N GLU A 92 16.13 -6.14 0.12
CA GLU A 92 15.46 -5.16 -0.73
C GLU A 92 14.83 -4.04 0.10
N VAL A 93 14.13 -4.38 1.19
CA VAL A 93 13.54 -3.40 2.11
C VAL A 93 14.60 -2.45 2.67
N PHE A 94 15.69 -2.99 3.19
CA PHE A 94 16.76 -2.19 3.81
C PHE A 94 17.65 -1.46 2.80
N ALA A 95 17.46 -1.67 1.50
CA ALA A 95 18.09 -0.88 0.44
C ALA A 95 17.32 0.41 0.12
N ASP A 96 16.09 0.58 0.62
CA ASP A 96 15.29 1.79 0.42
C ASP A 96 15.94 3.03 1.02
N ALA A 97 15.67 4.19 0.42
CA ALA A 97 16.18 5.50 0.86
C ALA A 97 15.85 5.80 2.34
N LEU A 98 14.75 5.26 2.86
CA LEU A 98 14.32 5.37 4.25
C LEU A 98 15.38 4.88 5.25
N PHE A 99 16.25 3.95 4.86
CA PHE A 99 17.23 3.31 5.74
C PHE A 99 18.68 3.75 5.49
N GLN A 100 18.91 4.76 4.65
CA GLN A 100 20.27 5.19 4.27
C GLN A 100 21.14 5.63 5.45
N ASP A 101 20.54 6.25 6.47
CA ASP A 101 21.25 6.69 7.68
C ASP A 101 21.64 5.53 8.60
N GLN A 102 21.07 4.34 8.41
CA GLN A 102 21.32 3.17 9.23
C GLN A 102 21.37 1.89 8.36
N PRO A 103 22.47 1.68 7.59
CA PRO A 103 22.61 0.52 6.73
C PRO A 103 22.67 -0.76 7.56
N VAL A 104 21.85 -1.75 7.19
CA VAL A 104 21.81 -3.06 7.84
C VAL A 104 22.61 -4.06 7.00
N SER A 105 23.58 -4.73 7.60
CA SER A 105 24.41 -5.69 6.87
C SER A 105 23.67 -6.99 6.58
N GLN A 106 24.09 -7.71 5.54
CA GLN A 106 23.54 -9.03 5.23
C GLN A 106 23.69 -10.05 6.37
N ARG A 107 24.71 -9.87 7.21
CA ARG A 107 24.91 -10.69 8.40
C ARG A 107 23.85 -10.38 9.46
N ASP A 108 23.60 -9.11 9.72
CA ASP A 108 22.61 -8.68 10.72
C ASP A 108 21.19 -9.11 10.34
N LEU A 109 20.87 -9.11 9.04
CA LEU A 109 19.59 -9.63 8.53
C LEU A 109 19.44 -11.13 8.78
N ARG A 110 20.49 -11.92 8.54
CA ARG A 110 20.48 -13.35 8.85
C ARG A 110 20.36 -13.60 10.35
N ASP A 111 21.13 -12.87 11.15
CA ASP A 111 21.08 -12.96 12.61
C ASP A 111 19.68 -12.61 13.15
N LEU A 112 18.99 -11.62 12.54
CA LEU A 112 17.60 -11.25 12.86
C LEU A 112 16.61 -12.36 12.50
N ILE A 113 16.74 -12.96 11.31
CA ILE A 113 15.88 -14.06 10.86
C ILE A 113 16.07 -15.27 11.76
N ASP A 114 17.31 -15.65 12.05
CA ASP A 114 17.64 -16.79 12.90
C ASP A 114 17.13 -16.59 14.34
N ALA A 115 17.26 -15.37 14.87
CA ALA A 115 16.80 -15.04 16.21
C ALA A 115 15.27 -14.97 16.30
N SER A 116 14.60 -14.36 15.32
CA SER A 116 13.15 -14.16 15.33
C SER A 116 12.55 -14.00 13.92
N PRO A 117 12.19 -15.12 13.26
CA PRO A 117 11.56 -15.08 11.93
C PRO A 117 10.21 -14.32 11.94
N THR A 118 9.48 -14.38 13.06
CA THR A 118 8.20 -13.68 13.21
C THR A 118 8.38 -12.16 13.24
N ALA A 119 9.43 -11.66 13.91
CA ALA A 119 9.73 -10.23 13.92
C ALA A 119 10.20 -9.76 12.54
N ALA A 120 11.08 -10.53 11.89
CA ALA A 120 11.52 -10.29 10.50
C ALA A 120 10.33 -10.18 9.53
N LYS A 121 9.38 -11.13 9.59
CA LYS A 121 8.12 -11.06 8.82
C LYS A 121 7.26 -9.85 9.19
N GLY A 122 7.19 -9.49 10.47
CA GLY A 122 6.48 -8.30 10.93
C GLY A 122 7.01 -7.01 10.33
N ILE A 123 8.35 -6.86 10.28
CA ILE A 123 9.03 -5.73 9.64
C ILE A 123 8.72 -5.68 8.14
N LEU A 124 8.81 -6.82 7.45
CA LEU A 124 8.49 -6.91 6.03
C LEU A 124 7.03 -6.50 5.73
N ASN A 125 6.08 -6.96 6.55
CA ASN A 125 4.68 -6.60 6.41
C ASN A 125 4.42 -5.12 6.70
N LEU A 126 5.08 -4.56 7.72
CA LEU A 126 5.00 -3.14 8.03
C LEU A 126 5.52 -2.30 6.86
N TYR A 127 6.65 -2.68 6.28
CA TYR A 127 7.21 -1.98 5.12
C TYR A 127 6.27 -2.06 3.92
N LYS A 128 5.71 -3.24 3.60
CA LYS A 128 4.72 -3.37 2.51
C LYS A 128 3.50 -2.48 2.71
N ALA A 129 2.97 -2.41 3.94
CA ALA A 129 1.86 -1.53 4.27
C ALA A 129 2.25 -0.04 4.15
N TYR A 130 3.45 0.33 4.58
CA TYR A 130 3.99 1.67 4.43
C TYR A 130 4.16 2.07 2.96
N SER A 131 4.79 1.21 2.14
CA SER A 131 5.01 1.48 0.72
C SER A 131 3.69 1.58 -0.04
N SER A 132 2.72 0.71 0.26
CA SER A 132 1.36 0.81 -0.30
C SER A 132 0.69 2.13 0.09
N LEU A 133 0.76 2.54 1.35
CA LEU A 133 0.17 3.80 1.80
C LEU A 133 0.84 5.01 1.13
N ARG A 134 2.16 4.95 0.93
CA ARG A 134 2.92 5.98 0.22
C ARG A 134 2.54 6.04 -1.25
N GLU A 135 2.44 4.90 -1.93
CA GLU A 135 2.04 4.81 -3.33
C GLU A 135 0.57 5.26 -3.52
N ASP A 136 -0.32 4.91 -2.60
CA ASP A 136 -1.70 5.40 -2.57
C ASP A 136 -1.75 6.92 -2.38
N ALA A 137 -0.93 7.47 -1.48
CA ALA A 137 -0.85 8.91 -1.26
C ALA A 137 -0.26 9.65 -2.47
N GLU A 138 0.77 9.10 -3.12
CA GLU A 138 1.33 9.62 -4.37
C GLU A 138 0.30 9.53 -5.49
N THR A 139 -0.44 8.42 -5.61
CA THR A 139 -1.50 8.22 -6.61
C THR A 139 -2.68 9.15 -6.37
N LEU A 140 -3.12 9.33 -5.11
CA LEU A 140 -4.15 10.29 -4.76
C LEU A 140 -3.67 11.70 -5.07
N ASN A 141 -2.44 12.06 -4.73
CA ASN A 141 -1.88 13.36 -5.06
C ASN A 141 -1.85 13.57 -6.59
N HIS A 142 -1.43 12.58 -7.36
CA HIS A 142 -1.46 12.60 -8.82
C HIS A 142 -2.88 12.68 -9.38
N GLN A 143 -3.85 11.98 -8.80
CA GLN A 143 -5.26 12.07 -9.17
C GLN A 143 -5.89 13.40 -8.76
N PHE A 144 -5.48 14.02 -7.66
CA PHE A 144 -5.88 15.38 -7.29
C PHE A 144 -5.20 16.43 -8.19
N THR A 145 -4.02 16.12 -8.75
CA THR A 145 -3.40 16.96 -9.79
C THR A 145 -4.08 16.78 -11.15
N GLU A 146 -4.64 15.61 -11.46
CA GLU A 146 -5.35 15.29 -12.71
C GLU A 146 -6.87 15.58 -12.69
N ARG A 147 -7.48 15.54 -11.50
CA ARG A 147 -8.89 15.88 -11.22
C ARG A 147 -8.88 16.79 -10.00
N GLY A 148 -8.96 18.10 -10.24
CA GLY A 148 -9.12 19.07 -9.15
C GLY A 148 -10.20 18.63 -8.17
N LYS A 149 -9.87 18.72 -6.87
CA LYS A 149 -10.73 19.03 -5.71
C LYS A 149 -10.23 18.36 -4.42
N GLY A 150 -9.57 19.11 -3.55
CA GLY A 150 -8.87 18.63 -2.36
C GLY A 150 -9.72 18.33 -1.11
N ILE A 151 -9.06 17.83 -0.06
CA ILE A 151 -9.45 17.95 1.35
C ILE A 151 -8.40 18.85 2.04
N PRO A 152 -8.80 19.78 2.93
CA PRO A 152 -8.01 20.97 3.22
C PRO A 152 -6.89 20.67 4.20
N THR A 153 -5.65 20.83 3.73
CA THR A 153 -4.59 21.30 4.61
C THR A 153 -4.76 22.82 4.72
N HIS A 154 -4.76 23.40 5.93
CA HIS A 154 -4.83 24.85 6.12
C HIS A 154 -3.51 25.54 5.69
N SER A 155 -3.15 25.36 4.44
CA SER A 155 -2.05 25.98 3.73
C SER A 155 -2.61 27.12 2.88
N ALA A 156 -1.83 28.18 2.69
CA ALA A 156 -2.18 29.26 1.76
C ALA A 156 -2.50 28.73 0.35
N ALA A 157 -1.90 27.59 -0.04
CA ALA A 157 -2.19 26.92 -1.31
C ALA A 157 -3.62 26.35 -1.37
N ALA A 158 -4.14 25.80 -0.28
CA ALA A 158 -5.50 25.27 -0.23
C ALA A 158 -6.55 26.39 -0.27
N ALA A 159 -6.27 27.55 0.34
CA ALA A 159 -7.16 28.71 0.28
C ALA A 159 -7.25 29.30 -1.15
N ILE A 160 -6.13 29.31 -1.87
CA ILE A 160 -6.11 29.73 -3.28
C ILE A 160 -6.90 28.74 -4.13
N GLU A 161 -6.75 27.44 -3.88
CA GLU A 161 -7.47 26.41 -4.62
C GLU A 161 -8.99 26.45 -4.35
N GLU A 162 -9.42 26.65 -3.10
CA GLU A 162 -10.83 26.83 -2.76
C GLU A 162 -11.47 28.02 -3.50
N VAL A 163 -10.75 29.14 -3.56
CA VAL A 163 -11.19 30.34 -4.31
C VAL A 163 -11.28 30.06 -5.82
N ARG A 164 -10.34 29.27 -6.35
CA ARG A 164 -10.33 28.88 -7.76
C ARG A 164 -11.47 27.91 -8.10
N GLU A 165 -11.71 26.91 -7.26
CA GLU A 165 -12.82 25.98 -7.40
C GLU A 165 -14.17 26.70 -7.33
N TYR A 166 -14.29 27.70 -6.45
CA TYR A 166 -15.49 28.54 -6.37
C TYR A 166 -15.69 29.34 -7.68
N GLN A 167 -14.63 29.94 -8.22
CA GLN A 167 -14.69 30.65 -9.51
C GLN A 167 -15.08 29.73 -10.67
N GLU A 168 -14.50 28.53 -10.74
CA GLU A 168 -14.78 27.53 -11.76
C GLU A 168 -16.21 26.98 -11.63
N ALA A 169 -16.70 26.74 -10.41
CA ALA A 169 -18.07 26.32 -10.17
C ALA A 169 -19.10 27.36 -10.62
N GLN A 170 -18.75 28.64 -10.53
CA GLN A 170 -19.56 29.73 -11.08
C GLN A 170 -19.28 29.98 -12.57
N SER A 171 -18.35 29.23 -13.20
CA SER A 171 -17.90 29.45 -14.58
C SER A 171 -17.49 30.91 -14.84
N ASN A 172 -16.86 31.55 -13.85
CA ASN A 172 -16.55 32.99 -13.83
C ASN A 172 -17.75 33.92 -14.06
N HIS A 173 -18.98 33.44 -13.89
CA HIS A 173 -20.20 34.21 -14.05
C HIS A 173 -20.81 34.55 -12.68
N PHE A 174 -20.73 35.81 -12.31
CA PHE A 174 -21.23 36.31 -11.03
C PHE A 174 -22.37 37.29 -11.28
N THR A 175 -23.61 36.84 -11.10
CA THR A 175 -24.82 37.58 -11.49
C THR A 175 -24.86 39.03 -11.00
N ALA A 176 -24.41 39.30 -9.78
CA ALA A 176 -24.39 40.65 -9.24
C ALA A 176 -23.37 41.56 -9.95
N LEU A 177 -22.18 41.03 -10.27
CA LEU A 177 -21.15 41.76 -11.02
C LEU A 177 -21.56 41.93 -12.48
N GLU A 178 -22.15 40.90 -13.08
CA GLU A 178 -22.64 40.95 -14.46
C GLU A 178 -23.74 42.01 -14.62
N SER A 179 -24.70 42.02 -13.69
CA SER A 179 -25.77 43.02 -13.69
C SER A 179 -25.24 44.44 -13.53
N ALA A 180 -24.23 44.63 -12.68
CA ALA A 180 -23.57 45.94 -12.51
C ALA A 180 -22.77 46.35 -13.75
N ALA A 181 -22.07 45.41 -14.39
CA ALA A 181 -21.32 45.65 -15.61
C ALA A 181 -22.24 46.00 -16.79
N GLU A 182 -23.40 45.32 -16.91
CA GLU A 182 -24.37 45.59 -17.97
C GLU A 182 -25.05 46.95 -17.79
N LEU A 183 -25.40 47.31 -16.55
CA LEU A 183 -25.88 48.65 -16.22
C LEU A 183 -24.85 49.73 -16.60
N LEU A 184 -23.59 49.53 -16.22
CA LEU A 184 -22.50 50.44 -16.55
C LEU A 184 -22.26 50.53 -18.06
N ARG A 185 -22.37 49.42 -18.78
CA ARG A 185 -22.22 49.36 -20.25
C ARG A 185 -23.32 50.15 -20.97
N GLY A 186 -24.52 50.22 -20.39
CA GLY A 186 -25.62 51.04 -20.91
C GLY A 186 -25.34 52.54 -20.94
N ASP A 187 -24.36 53.03 -20.16
CA ASP A 187 -23.98 54.44 -20.11
C ASP A 187 -22.96 54.84 -21.21
N PHE A 188 -22.48 53.88 -21.99
CA PHE A 188 -21.44 54.09 -23.01
C PHE A 188 -21.93 53.76 -24.41
N ASP A 189 -21.30 54.37 -25.41
CA ASP A 189 -21.67 54.16 -26.82
C ASP A 189 -21.23 52.76 -27.29
N ALA A 190 -21.99 52.14 -28.18
CA ALA A 190 -21.78 50.74 -28.59
C ALA A 190 -20.56 50.51 -29.51
N ASP A 191 -19.84 51.58 -29.85
CA ASP A 191 -18.67 51.54 -30.72
C ASP A 191 -17.43 50.97 -29.98
N PRO A 192 -16.93 49.79 -30.35
CA PRO A 192 -15.78 49.15 -29.70
C PRO A 192 -14.51 50.00 -29.74
N ASP A 193 -14.34 50.85 -30.77
CA ASP A 193 -13.12 51.63 -30.98
C ASP A 193 -13.01 52.81 -30.00
N THR A 194 -14.14 53.28 -29.45
CA THR A 194 -14.18 54.43 -28.54
C THR A 194 -14.32 54.02 -27.07
N LEU A 195 -14.78 52.80 -26.79
CA LEU A 195 -15.09 52.28 -25.46
C LEU A 195 -13.95 52.44 -24.45
N ARG A 196 -12.70 52.13 -24.85
CA ARG A 196 -11.53 52.26 -23.96
C ARG A 196 -11.31 53.69 -23.48
N VAL A 197 -11.53 54.67 -24.36
CA VAL A 197 -11.36 56.09 -24.05
C VAL A 197 -12.46 56.56 -23.08
N GLN A 198 -13.71 56.13 -23.34
CA GLN A 198 -14.86 56.47 -22.50
C GLN A 198 -14.73 55.88 -21.08
N LEU A 199 -14.35 54.59 -20.95
CA LEU A 199 -14.10 53.95 -19.66
C LEU A 199 -12.97 54.62 -18.87
N THR A 200 -11.88 55.00 -19.55
CA THR A 200 -10.75 55.69 -18.92
C THR A 200 -11.17 57.06 -18.37
N ALA A 201 -12.00 57.80 -19.11
CA ALA A 201 -12.53 59.09 -18.68
C ALA A 201 -13.48 58.93 -17.48
N HIS A 202 -14.38 57.94 -17.52
CA HIS A 202 -15.33 57.65 -16.44
C HIS A 202 -14.61 57.28 -15.13
N LEU A 203 -13.62 56.39 -15.17
CA LEU A 203 -12.84 56.01 -13.99
C LEU A 203 -12.11 57.21 -13.37
N ARG A 204 -11.58 58.12 -14.20
CA ARG A 204 -10.94 59.36 -13.72
C ARG A 204 -11.92 60.34 -13.08
N GLN A 205 -13.17 60.35 -13.51
CA GLN A 205 -14.18 61.28 -13.01
C GLN A 205 -14.82 60.81 -11.69
N HIS A 206 -14.97 59.49 -11.50
CA HIS A 206 -15.68 58.91 -10.36
C HIS A 206 -14.79 58.32 -9.26
N HIS A 207 -13.52 58.00 -9.55
CA HIS A 207 -12.64 57.25 -8.62
C HIS A 207 -11.23 57.84 -8.46
N SER A 208 -11.03 59.13 -8.74
CA SER A 208 -9.80 59.86 -8.41
C SER A 208 -9.77 60.32 -6.96
#